data_AF-X1LQ11-F1
#
_entry.id   AF-X1LQ11-F1
#
_cell.length_a   1.000
_cell.length_b   1.000
_cell.length_c   1.000
_cell.angle_alpha   90.00
_cell.angle_beta   90.00
_cell.angle_gamma   90.00
#
_symmetry.space_group_name_H-M   'P 1'
#
loop_
_entity.id
_entity.type
_entity.pdbx_description
1 polymer ?
#
loop_
_entity_poly.entity_id
_entity_poly.type
_entity_poly.pdbx_seq_one_letter_code
_entity_poly.pdbx_strand_id
1 'polypeptide(L)'
;GLVLVTGPSGCGKSTTLAVMIKIINEQRSVHIITIEDPIEYLHSHNKSIVEQREVGSDTFSFAVSLKRCLRQDPDVIMILRW
;
A
#
# COMPACT_ATOMS: atom_id res chain seq x y z
N GLY A 1 -3.10 12.67 -6.18
CA GLY A 1 -2.65 13.62 -5.12
C GLY A 1 -1.76 12.88 -4.13
N LEU A 2 -1.28 13.55 -3.08
CA LEU A 2 -0.45 12.96 -2.03
C LEU A 2 -1.15 13.07 -0.67
N VAL A 3 -1.22 11.98 0.07
CA VAL A 3 -1.73 11.94 1.45
C VAL A 3 -0.61 11.42 2.35
N LEU A 4 -0.36 12.11 3.47
CA LEU A 4 0.67 11.74 4.44
C LEU A 4 0.00 11.46 5.78
N VAL A 5 0.27 10.28 6.34
CA VAL A 5 -0.16 9.89 7.68
C VAL A 5 1.09 9.83 8.56
N THR A 6 1.18 10.73 9.54
CA THR A 6 2.38 10.95 10.36
C THR A 6 2.08 10.89 11.85
N GLY A 7 3.09 10.58 12.66
CA GLY A 7 2.97 10.50 14.11
C GLY A 7 4.02 9.57 14.73
N PRO A 8 4.18 9.55 16.07
CA PRO A 8 5.16 8.73 16.76
C PRO A 8 4.88 7.22 16.59
N SER A 9 5.85 6.37 16.94
CA SER A 9 5.65 4.92 16.95
C SER A 9 4.48 4.54 17.88
N GLY A 10 3.66 3.58 17.46
CA GLY A 10 2.51 3.11 18.24
C GLY A 10 1.24 3.98 18.20
N CYS A 11 1.20 5.11 17.47
CA CYS A 11 -0.02 5.94 17.39
C CYS A 11 -1.08 5.46 16.38
N GLY A 12 -0.92 4.29 15.76
CA GLY A 12 -1.93 3.70 14.86
C GLY A 12 -1.89 4.18 13.40
N LYS A 13 -0.74 4.68 12.93
CA LYS A 13 -0.55 5.09 11.51
C LYS A 13 -0.84 3.96 10.52
N SER A 14 -0.20 2.81 10.71
CA SER A 14 -0.37 1.63 9.84
C SER A 14 -1.81 1.15 9.83
N THR A 15 -2.46 1.11 11.01
CA THR A 15 -3.87 0.77 11.13
C THR A 15 -4.76 1.76 10.37
N THR A 16 -4.46 3.06 10.45
CA THR A 16 -5.21 4.09 9.72
C THR A 16 -5.05 3.90 8.20
N LEU A 17 -3.83 3.67 7.71
CA LEU A 17 -3.57 3.40 6.29
C LEU A 17 -4.27 2.12 5.81
N ALA A 18 -4.19 1.03 6.58
CA ALA A 18 -4.87 -0.23 6.25
C ALA A 18 -6.40 -0.05 6.16
N VAL A 19 -7.00 0.72 7.07
CA VAL A 19 -8.43 1.06 7.02
C VAL A 19 -8.75 1.90 5.78
N MET A 20 -7.90 2.88 5.43
CA MET A 20 -8.08 3.67 4.20
C MET A 20 -8.03 2.80 2.95
N ILE A 21 -7.07 1.88 2.84
CA ILE A 21 -6.96 0.92 1.73
C ILE A 21 -8.19 0.02 1.66
N LYS A 22 -8.65 -0.50 2.81
CA LYS A 22 -9.88 -1.30 2.89
C LYS A 22 -11.10 -0.54 2.36
N ILE A 23 -11.29 0.71 2.78
CA ILE A 23 -12.41 1.55 2.32
C ILE A 23 -12.34 1.76 0.81
N ILE A 24 -11.15 2.03 0.25
CA ILE A 24 -10.98 2.17 -1.20
C ILE A 24 -11.35 0.88 -1.91
N ASN A 25 -10.85 -0.26 -1.42
CA ASN A 25 -11.11 -1.60 -1.99
C ASN A 25 -12.60 -1.99 -1.94
N GLU A 26 -13.36 -1.53 -0.95
CA GLU A 26 -14.80 -1.79 -0.81
C GLU A 26 -15.68 -0.85 -1.65
N GLN A 27 -15.19 0.35 -1.95
CA GLN A 27 -15.99 1.41 -2.56
C GLN A 27 -15.68 1.65 -4.04
N ARG A 28 -14.46 1.37 -4.48
CA ARG A 28 -13.96 1.70 -5.82
C ARG A 28 -13.47 0.44 -6.53
N SER A 29 -13.60 0.41 -7.86
CA SER A 29 -13.00 -0.63 -8.70
C SER A 29 -11.76 -0.05 -9.36
N VAL A 30 -10.63 -0.20 -8.66
CA VAL A 30 -9.35 0.40 -9.00
C VAL A 30 -8.20 -0.59 -8.78
N HIS A 31 -7.02 -0.26 -9.28
CA HIS A 31 -5.80 -1.01 -9.02
C HIS A 31 -5.01 -0.39 -7.86
N ILE A 32 -4.88 -1.14 -6.78
CA ILE A 32 -4.15 -0.75 -5.57
C ILE A 32 -2.85 -1.55 -5.50
N ILE A 33 -1.72 -0.87 -5.31
CA ILE A 33 -0.43 -1.49 -5.01
C ILE A 33 0.08 -1.00 -3.66
N THR A 34 0.43 -1.91 -2.76
CA THR A 34 1.13 -1.59 -1.51
C THR A 34 2.59 -2.01 -1.58
N ILE A 35 3.48 -1.21 -1.00
CA ILE A 35 4.91 -1.49 -0.86
C ILE A 35 5.26 -1.30 0.62
N GLU A 36 5.66 -2.38 1.28
CA GLU A 36 5.75 -2.47 2.74
C GLU A 36 7.04 -3.18 3.17
N ASP A 37 7.46 -3.00 4.43
CA ASP A 37 8.66 -3.61 5.02
C ASP A 37 8.46 -3.82 6.54
N PRO A 38 7.95 -4.97 7.01
CA PRO A 38 7.26 -6.04 6.25
C PRO A 38 5.77 -5.71 6.01
N ILE A 39 5.03 -6.59 5.32
CA ILE A 39 3.57 -6.47 5.20
C ILE A 39 2.91 -6.68 6.57
N GLU A 40 2.13 -5.69 7.03
CA GLU A 40 1.45 -5.76 8.34
C GLU A 40 0.02 -6.33 8.26
N TYR A 41 -0.72 -5.96 7.22
CA TYR A 41 -2.13 -6.31 7.04
C TYR A 41 -2.36 -6.91 5.67
N LEU A 42 -3.02 -8.06 5.60
CA LEU A 42 -3.40 -8.67 4.32
C LEU A 42 -4.72 -8.09 3.81
N HIS A 43 -4.71 -7.69 2.54
CA HIS A 43 -5.85 -7.15 1.83
C HIS A 43 -6.25 -8.08 0.69
N SER A 44 -7.31 -8.86 0.89
CA SER A 44 -7.91 -9.65 -0.18
C SER A 44 -8.52 -8.74 -1.25
N HIS A 45 -8.51 -9.21 -2.50
CA HIS A 45 -9.26 -8.57 -3.57
C HIS A 45 -10.74 -8.43 -3.22
N ASN A 46 -11.36 -7.31 -3.60
CA ASN A 46 -12.79 -7.09 -3.50
C ASN A 46 -13.29 -6.37 -4.77
N LYS A 47 -13.73 -5.10 -4.69
CA LYS A 47 -14.03 -4.33 -5.91
C LYS A 47 -12.75 -3.91 -6.62
N SER A 48 -11.68 -3.71 -5.86
CA SER A 48 -10.34 -3.40 -6.36
C SER A 48 -9.48 -4.65 -6.46
N ILE A 49 -8.51 -4.60 -7.38
CA ILE A 49 -7.37 -5.51 -7.40
C ILE A 49 -6.33 -4.92 -6.44
N VAL A 50 -5.75 -5.76 -5.59
CA VAL A 50 -4.81 -5.33 -4.54
C VAL A 50 -3.56 -6.19 -4.63
N GLU A 51 -2.45 -5.61 -5.06
CA GLU A 51 -1.14 -6.25 -5.05
C GLU A 51 -0.32 -5.73 -3.87
N GLN A 52 0.18 -6.63 -3.03
CA GLN A 52 1.05 -6.26 -1.90
C GLN A 52 2.47 -6.73 -2.17
N ARG A 53 3.45 -5.85 -1.92
CA ARG A 53 4.88 -6.15 -2.10
C ARG A 53 5.65 -5.88 -0.84
N GLU A 54 6.37 -6.89 -0.40
CA GLU A 54 7.31 -6.79 0.70
C GLU A 54 8.73 -6.48 0.19
N VAL A 55 9.36 -5.47 0.78
CA VAL A 55 10.77 -5.14 0.52
C VAL A 55 11.65 -6.24 1.14
N GLY A 56 12.63 -6.72 0.38
CA GLY A 56 13.49 -7.85 0.74
C GLY A 56 12.98 -9.20 0.23
N SER A 57 11.67 -9.35 0.05
CA SER A 57 11.06 -10.57 -0.54
C SER A 57 10.69 -10.38 -2.01
N ASP A 58 9.78 -9.45 -2.31
CA ASP A 58 9.24 -9.24 -3.67
C ASP A 58 10.02 -8.19 -4.47
N THR A 59 10.73 -7.30 -3.76
CA THR A 59 11.49 -6.20 -4.36
C THR A 59 12.72 -5.85 -3.52
N PHE A 60 13.80 -5.40 -4.17
CA PHE A 60 15.04 -5.03 -3.48
C PHE A 60 14.97 -3.72 -2.68
N SER A 61 14.10 -2.79 -3.08
CA SER A 61 13.94 -1.51 -2.39
C SER A 61 12.61 -0.84 -2.74
N PHE A 62 12.20 0.11 -1.89
CA PHE A 62 11.06 0.99 -2.15
C PHE A 62 11.20 1.75 -3.47
N ALA A 63 12.38 2.30 -3.77
CA ALA A 63 12.60 3.09 -4.99
C ALA A 63 12.43 2.26 -6.27
N VAL A 64 12.98 1.04 -6.27
CA VAL A 64 12.83 0.11 -7.40
C VAL A 64 11.37 -0.32 -7.55
N SER A 65 10.70 -0.65 -6.45
CA SER A 65 9.30 -1.05 -6.47
C SER A 65 8.41 0.07 -7.00
N LEU A 66 8.56 1.29 -6.47
CA LEU A 66 7.78 2.46 -6.88
C LEU A 66 7.96 2.75 -8.38
N LYS A 67 9.21 2.72 -8.88
CA LYS A 67 9.51 2.92 -10.30
C LYS A 67 8.82 1.87 -11.19
N ARG A 68 8.71 0.62 -10.72
CA ARG A 68 7.99 -0.45 -11.43
C ARG A 68 6.48 -0.27 -11.36
N CYS A 69 5.95 0.09 -10.19
CA CYS A 69 4.52 0.31 -9.96
C CYS A 69 3.95 1.35 -10.93
N LEU A 70 4.68 2.45 -11.19
CA LEU A 70 4.24 3.49 -12.13
C LEU A 70 3.98 3.00 -13.57
N ARG A 71 4.44 1.79 -13.93
CA ARG A 71 4.20 1.17 -15.25
C ARG A 71 3.10 0.12 -15.25
N GLN A 72 2.46 -0.11 -14.09
CA GLN A 72 1.43 -1.14 -13.91
C GLN A 72 0.02 -0.55 -13.86
N ASP A 73 -0.14 0.69 -14.32
CA ASP A 73 -1.40 1.43 -14.29
C ASP A 73 -2.09 1.43 -12.90
N PRO A 74 -1.38 1.79 -11.81
CA PRO A 74 -1.99 1.82 -10.48
C PRO A 74 -2.78 3.12 -10.28
N ASP A 75 -3.96 2.99 -9.70
CA ASP A 75 -4.75 4.13 -9.25
C ASP A 75 -4.34 4.60 -7.86
N VAL A 76 -3.91 3.65 -7.00
CA VAL A 76 -3.51 3.91 -5.61
C VAL A 76 -2.20 3.19 -5.33
N ILE A 77 -1.21 3.95 -4.86
CA ILE A 77 0.05 3.39 -4.35
C ILE A 77 0.15 3.74 -2.87
N MET A 78 0.29 2.73 -2.02
CA MET A 78 0.63 2.90 -0.60
C MET A 78 2.09 2.53 -0.37
N ILE A 79 2.81 3.39 0.36
CA ILE A 79 4.17 3.11 0.80
C ILE A 79 4.18 3.15 2.32
N LEU A 80 4.65 2.09 2.95
CA LEU A 80 4.74 1.97 4.39
C LEU A 80 6.13 1.47 4.79
N ARG A 81 6.77 2.19 5.71
CA ARG A 81 8.00 1.77 6.39
C ARG A 81 7.76 1.99 7.88
N TRP A 82 8.07 0.96 8.68
CA TRP A 82 8.02 1.05 10.14
C TRP A 82 8.95 2.14 10.69
#